data_AF-A0A369KRL0-F1
#
_entry.id   AF-A0A369KRL0-F1
#
_cell.length_a   1.000
_cell.length_b   1.000
_cell.length_c   1.000
_cell.angle_alpha   90.00
_cell.angle_beta   90.00
_cell.angle_gamma   90.00
#
_symmetry.space_group_name_H-M   'P 1'
#
loop_
_entity.id
_entity.type
_entity.pdbx_description
1 polymer ?
#
loop_
_entity_poly.entity_id
_entity_poly.type
_entity_poly.pdbx_seq_one_letter_code
_entity_poly.pdbx_strand_id
1 'polypeptide(L)'
;MPLFVVTGAHGFIGTNIAEKILTADPSEIGFEAYKNVHFSDFDEKKHQDKGCSVIASDLSGTLNRDTARRFLGSARYRYVDYEELISVLRALPTKPDIVIHNGACSSTTETNPDVFSKLNVGYSQALWEYCAEQNIPFIYASSAATYGDGKLGFSDKKEDCHKYIPLNLYGKSKLDFDLWALKQEKTPPTWFGLRYFNVFGQFESHKGGQASMVYHGYNQATRTGKIRLFESNSSLYQDGEQLRDFVYVDDLVTVTMKLVQMCLQRKQSKNKPDIPDNGLFLNVGRGVAETWNDLAKKIFSALALPESIEYIPMPVNIMNQYQNYTCADLTTLRSLGVKHEFSTLDFAVAKYVQKHLMRGQ
;
A
#
# COMPACT_ATOMS: atom_id res chain seq x y z
N MET A 1 5.43 -21.31 -12.76
CA MET A 1 4.93 -20.31 -13.71
C MET A 1 4.52 -19.12 -12.88
N PRO A 2 5.33 -18.06 -12.80
CA PRO A 2 5.13 -17.02 -11.79
C PRO A 2 3.80 -16.30 -12.02
N LEU A 3 2.81 -16.60 -11.16
CA LEU A 3 1.46 -16.07 -11.26
C LEU A 3 1.08 -15.33 -9.98
N PHE A 4 0.81 -14.04 -10.10
CA PHE A 4 0.48 -13.15 -9.00
C PHE A 4 -0.97 -12.71 -9.11
N VAL A 5 -1.64 -12.56 -7.98
CA VAL A 5 -2.90 -11.81 -7.90
C VAL A 5 -2.61 -10.49 -7.21
N VAL A 6 -3.01 -9.38 -7.83
CA VAL A 6 -2.95 -8.04 -7.23
C VAL A 6 -4.36 -7.48 -7.21
N THR A 7 -4.88 -7.17 -6.03
CA THR A 7 -6.19 -6.47 -5.91
C THR A 7 -5.97 -5.00 -5.54
N GLY A 8 -6.91 -4.13 -5.92
CA GLY A 8 -6.65 -2.69 -5.94
C GLY A 8 -5.56 -2.33 -6.94
N ALA A 9 -5.39 -3.15 -7.99
CA ALA A 9 -4.27 -3.11 -8.92
C ALA A 9 -4.18 -1.82 -9.73
N HIS A 10 -5.28 -1.08 -9.85
CA HIS A 10 -5.33 0.21 -10.55
C HIS A 10 -5.39 1.40 -9.61
N GLY A 11 -5.42 1.16 -8.30
CA GLY A 11 -5.23 2.19 -7.30
C GLY A 11 -3.76 2.64 -7.20
N PHE A 12 -3.47 3.52 -6.24
CA PHE A 12 -2.14 4.09 -6.06
C PHE A 12 -1.05 3.04 -5.80
N ILE A 13 -1.12 2.30 -4.69
CA ILE A 13 -0.09 1.32 -4.32
C ILE A 13 -0.12 0.11 -5.27
N GLY A 14 -1.32 -0.38 -5.61
CA GLY A 14 -1.48 -1.56 -6.45
C GLY A 14 -0.90 -1.38 -7.86
N THR A 15 -1.02 -0.19 -8.46
CA THR A 15 -0.43 0.08 -9.79
C THR A 15 1.09 -0.05 -9.75
N ASN A 16 1.73 0.54 -8.74
CA ASN A 16 3.20 0.46 -8.59
C ASN A 16 3.66 -0.99 -8.35
N ILE A 17 2.92 -1.78 -7.57
CA ILE A 17 3.22 -3.20 -7.35
C ILE A 17 3.04 -4.01 -8.64
N ALA A 18 1.92 -3.84 -9.34
CA ALA A 18 1.63 -4.57 -10.58
C ALA A 18 2.67 -4.25 -11.67
N GLU A 19 3.04 -2.97 -11.82
CA GLU A 19 4.09 -2.56 -12.75
C GLU A 19 5.44 -3.20 -12.38
N LYS A 20 5.79 -3.25 -11.09
CA LYS A 20 7.02 -3.91 -10.64
C LYS A 20 7.03 -5.41 -10.94
N ILE A 21 5.91 -6.11 -10.74
CA ILE A 21 5.80 -7.56 -11.00
C ILE A 21 5.87 -7.86 -12.51
N LEU A 22 5.22 -7.04 -13.33
CA LEU A 22 5.19 -7.24 -14.78
C LEU A 22 6.54 -6.99 -15.46
N THR A 23 7.41 -6.17 -14.83
CA THR A 23 8.69 -5.73 -15.40
C THR A 23 9.92 -6.39 -14.77
N ALA A 24 9.85 -6.84 -13.52
CA ALA A 24 10.98 -7.50 -12.85
C ALA A 24 11.27 -8.89 -13.46
N ASP A 25 12.54 -9.23 -13.60
CA ASP A 25 12.92 -10.59 -14.00
C ASP A 25 12.43 -11.58 -12.92
N PRO A 26 11.73 -12.68 -13.27
CA PRO A 26 11.27 -13.64 -12.27
C PRO A 26 12.40 -14.16 -11.36
N SER A 27 13.63 -14.23 -11.86
CA SER A 27 14.80 -14.59 -11.04
C SER A 27 15.09 -13.59 -9.92
N GLU A 28 14.87 -12.28 -10.13
CA GLU A 28 15.00 -11.24 -9.10
C GLU A 28 13.93 -11.40 -8.00
N ILE A 29 12.78 -11.99 -8.34
CA ILE A 29 11.67 -12.25 -7.40
C ILE A 29 11.82 -13.63 -6.72
N GLY A 30 12.81 -14.43 -7.13
CA GLY A 30 13.13 -15.72 -6.52
C GLY A 30 12.59 -16.94 -7.26
N PHE A 31 12.36 -16.85 -8.57
CA PHE A 31 12.08 -18.01 -9.42
C PHE A 31 13.34 -18.47 -10.17
N GLU A 32 13.91 -19.62 -9.79
CA GLU A 32 15.12 -20.18 -10.42
C GLU A 32 14.88 -20.71 -11.85
N ALA A 33 13.68 -21.25 -12.11
CA ALA A 33 13.23 -21.64 -13.44
C ALA A 33 11.76 -21.22 -13.62
N TYR A 34 11.43 -20.68 -14.79
CA TYR A 34 10.08 -20.16 -15.04
C TYR A 34 9.62 -20.37 -16.48
N LYS A 35 8.30 -20.55 -16.61
CA LYS A 35 7.52 -20.41 -17.84
C LYS A 35 6.36 -19.49 -17.50
N ASN A 36 6.10 -18.47 -18.30
CA ASN A 36 5.03 -17.52 -17.97
C ASN A 36 3.65 -18.09 -18.31
N VAL A 37 2.62 -17.61 -17.60
CA VAL A 37 1.22 -17.85 -17.96
C VAL A 37 0.83 -16.73 -18.92
N HIS A 38 0.41 -17.09 -20.12
CA HIS A 38 -0.12 -16.16 -21.10
C HIS A 38 -1.65 -16.25 -21.06
N PHE A 39 -2.31 -15.09 -20.96
CA PHE A 39 -3.76 -14.98 -20.94
C PHE A 39 -4.36 -14.68 -22.32
N SER A 40 -3.51 -14.40 -23.31
CA SER A 40 -3.91 -14.11 -24.68
C SER A 40 -2.82 -14.55 -25.66
N ASP A 41 -3.23 -14.99 -26.85
CA ASP A 41 -2.35 -15.40 -27.94
C ASP A 41 -1.83 -14.20 -28.77
N PHE A 42 -1.62 -13.04 -28.15
CA PHE A 42 -1.12 -11.86 -28.84
C PHE A 42 0.32 -12.13 -29.31
N ASP A 43 0.51 -12.19 -30.62
CA ASP A 43 1.63 -12.88 -31.26
C ASP A 43 3.00 -12.25 -30.94
N GLU A 44 3.86 -13.12 -30.43
CA GLU A 44 5.19 -12.92 -29.88
C GLU A 44 6.21 -12.80 -31.01
N LYS A 45 7.05 -11.76 -31.00
CA LYS A 45 8.38 -11.93 -31.61
C LYS A 45 9.51 -11.00 -31.21
N LYS A 46 9.33 -10.05 -30.27
CA LYS A 46 10.50 -9.22 -29.90
C LYS A 46 10.79 -8.89 -28.43
N HIS A 47 9.86 -8.70 -27.47
CA HIS A 47 10.30 -8.05 -26.21
C HIS A 47 9.60 -8.39 -24.87
N GLN A 48 8.98 -9.55 -24.61
CA GLN A 48 8.29 -9.78 -23.32
C GLN A 48 8.54 -11.12 -22.58
N ASP A 49 9.69 -11.78 -22.77
CA ASP A 49 10.05 -12.97 -21.96
C ASP A 49 10.41 -12.63 -20.51
N LYS A 50 10.77 -11.37 -20.23
CA LYS A 50 11.05 -10.89 -18.86
C LYS A 50 9.76 -10.43 -18.19
N GLY A 51 9.55 -10.85 -16.94
CA GLY A 51 8.40 -10.44 -16.13
C GLY A 51 7.51 -11.60 -15.67
N CYS A 52 6.76 -11.40 -14.59
CA CYS A 52 5.81 -12.36 -14.06
C CYS A 52 4.38 -12.13 -14.60
N SER A 53 3.49 -13.11 -14.42
CA SER A 53 2.08 -13.01 -14.84
C SER A 53 1.23 -12.42 -13.71
N VAL A 54 0.27 -11.54 -14.04
CA VAL A 54 -0.59 -10.84 -13.07
C VAL A 54 -2.06 -11.01 -13.43
N ILE A 55 -2.84 -11.47 -12.45
CA ILE A 55 -4.29 -11.29 -12.42
C ILE A 55 -4.57 -10.07 -11.54
N ALA A 56 -5.13 -9.04 -12.14
CA ALA A 56 -5.49 -7.80 -11.50
C ALA A 56 -6.99 -7.76 -11.19
N SER A 57 -7.34 -7.15 -10.07
CA SER A 57 -8.72 -6.94 -9.67
C SER A 57 -8.91 -5.64 -8.91
N ASP A 58 -10.09 -5.04 -9.03
CA ASP A 58 -10.46 -3.81 -8.33
C ASP A 58 -11.94 -3.88 -7.95
N LEU A 59 -12.31 -3.13 -6.91
CA LEU A 59 -13.70 -3.00 -6.49
C LEU A 59 -14.52 -2.40 -7.64
N SER A 60 -15.79 -2.81 -7.77
CA SER A 60 -16.62 -2.34 -8.86
C SER A 60 -16.73 -0.81 -8.87
N GLY A 61 -16.55 -0.23 -10.05
CA GLY A 61 -16.58 1.22 -10.23
C GLY A 61 -15.34 1.98 -9.76
N THR A 62 -14.34 1.32 -9.15
CA THR A 62 -13.09 1.97 -8.72
C THR A 62 -11.94 1.83 -9.71
N LEU A 63 -12.19 1.18 -10.86
CA LEU A 63 -11.18 0.99 -11.91
C LEU A 63 -10.70 2.35 -12.45
N ASN A 64 -9.45 2.70 -12.17
CA ASN A 64 -8.79 3.82 -12.82
C ASN A 64 -8.34 3.39 -14.23
N ARG A 65 -8.99 3.97 -15.25
CA ARG A 65 -8.72 3.64 -16.66
C ARG A 65 -7.35 4.10 -17.13
N ASP A 66 -6.80 5.18 -16.57
CA ASP A 66 -5.50 5.70 -16.99
C ASP A 66 -4.36 4.80 -16.52
N THR A 67 -4.43 4.31 -15.28
CA THR A 67 -3.47 3.29 -14.80
C THR A 67 -3.71 1.94 -15.48
N ALA A 68 -4.95 1.53 -15.72
CA ALA A 68 -5.26 0.29 -16.43
C ALA A 68 -4.72 0.24 -17.87
N ARG A 69 -4.77 1.37 -18.59
CA ARG A 69 -4.22 1.49 -19.95
C ARG A 69 -2.75 1.13 -20.03
N ARG A 70 -1.99 1.28 -18.95
CA ARG A 70 -0.55 0.94 -18.90
C ARG A 70 -0.29 -0.56 -19.07
N PHE A 71 -1.28 -1.39 -18.73
CA PHE A 71 -1.17 -2.84 -18.78
C PHE A 71 -1.89 -3.45 -19.99
N LEU A 72 -2.65 -2.64 -20.74
CA LEU A 72 -3.31 -3.08 -21.97
C LEU A 72 -2.27 -3.55 -22.98
N GLY A 73 -2.52 -4.73 -23.57
CA GLY A 73 -1.63 -5.36 -24.55
C GLY A 73 -0.52 -6.23 -23.95
N SER A 74 -0.42 -6.33 -22.62
CA SER A 74 0.43 -7.34 -21.99
C SER A 74 -0.24 -8.71 -22.03
N ALA A 75 0.38 -9.69 -22.71
CA ALA A 75 -0.12 -11.06 -22.75
C ALA A 75 -0.08 -11.75 -21.36
N ARG A 76 0.69 -11.18 -20.42
CA ARG A 76 0.88 -11.66 -19.04
C ARG A 76 -0.04 -10.98 -18.03
N TYR A 77 -0.98 -10.17 -18.48
CA TYR A 77 -1.88 -9.42 -17.63
C TYR A 77 -3.34 -9.76 -17.93
N ARG A 78 -4.13 -10.04 -16.88
CA ARG A 78 -5.58 -10.24 -16.99
C ARG A 78 -6.31 -9.46 -15.91
N TYR A 79 -7.30 -8.69 -16.30
CA TYR A 79 -8.22 -8.05 -15.35
C TYR A 79 -9.43 -8.94 -15.06
N VAL A 80 -9.89 -8.95 -13.82
CA VAL A 80 -11.09 -9.63 -13.33
C VAL A 80 -11.78 -8.74 -12.30
N ASP A 81 -13.09 -8.52 -12.41
CA ASP A 81 -13.85 -7.78 -11.39
C ASP A 81 -13.79 -8.50 -10.03
N TYR A 82 -13.78 -7.74 -8.93
CA TYR A 82 -13.61 -8.31 -7.59
C TYR A 82 -14.70 -9.34 -7.21
N GLU A 83 -15.92 -9.19 -7.72
CA GLU A 83 -17.04 -10.12 -7.44
C GLU A 83 -16.81 -11.48 -8.11
N GLU A 84 -16.09 -11.50 -9.23
CA GLU A 84 -15.79 -12.71 -10.00
C GLU A 84 -14.43 -13.32 -9.65
N LEU A 85 -13.57 -12.58 -8.93
CA LEU A 85 -12.17 -12.98 -8.73
C LEU A 85 -12.05 -14.38 -8.14
N ILE A 86 -12.75 -14.68 -7.06
CA ILE A 86 -12.66 -16.00 -6.40
C ILE A 86 -13.13 -17.14 -7.31
N SER A 87 -14.23 -16.95 -8.05
CA SER A 87 -14.75 -17.99 -8.94
C SER A 87 -13.78 -18.24 -10.10
N VAL A 88 -13.22 -17.18 -10.69
CA VAL A 88 -12.18 -17.29 -11.72
C VAL A 88 -10.95 -18.00 -11.18
N LEU A 89 -10.45 -17.62 -9.99
CA LEU A 89 -9.28 -18.23 -9.37
C LEU A 89 -9.46 -19.72 -9.06
N ARG A 90 -10.68 -20.16 -8.71
CA ARG A 90 -11.01 -21.57 -8.50
C ARG A 90 -11.11 -22.36 -9.81
N ALA A 91 -11.45 -21.71 -10.91
CA ALA A 91 -11.53 -22.33 -12.24
C ALA A 91 -10.18 -22.42 -12.96
N LEU A 92 -9.14 -21.74 -12.48
CA LEU A 92 -7.82 -21.78 -13.11
C LEU A 92 -7.18 -23.17 -12.97
N PRO A 93 -6.50 -23.66 -14.02
CA PRO A 93 -5.77 -24.94 -13.97
C PRO A 93 -4.51 -24.86 -13.11
N THR A 94 -4.04 -23.65 -12.77
CA THR A 94 -2.86 -23.41 -11.94
C THR A 94 -3.20 -22.33 -10.92
N LYS A 95 -2.97 -22.64 -9.64
CA LYS A 95 -3.16 -21.69 -8.56
C LYS A 95 -2.11 -20.58 -8.59
N PRO A 96 -2.44 -19.36 -8.13
CA PRO A 96 -1.45 -18.30 -7.94
C PRO A 96 -0.31 -18.71 -7.00
N ASP A 97 0.86 -18.11 -7.21
CA ASP A 97 2.00 -18.23 -6.33
C ASP A 97 1.88 -17.37 -5.08
N ILE A 98 1.20 -16.22 -5.18
CA ILE A 98 0.96 -15.28 -4.08
C ILE A 98 -0.22 -14.36 -4.42
N VAL A 99 -0.94 -13.91 -3.39
CA VAL A 99 -1.96 -12.87 -3.48
C VAL A 99 -1.50 -11.63 -2.70
N ILE A 100 -1.54 -10.47 -3.36
CA ILE A 100 -1.23 -9.16 -2.79
C ILE A 100 -2.51 -8.31 -2.79
N HIS A 101 -3.08 -8.11 -1.61
CA HIS A 101 -4.38 -7.51 -1.43
C HIS A 101 -4.31 -6.03 -1.01
N ASN A 102 -4.48 -5.11 -1.97
CA ASN A 102 -4.60 -3.67 -1.70
C ASN A 102 -6.02 -3.12 -1.94
N GLY A 103 -6.94 -3.95 -2.46
CA GLY A 103 -8.31 -3.53 -2.78
C GLY A 103 -9.13 -3.22 -1.54
N ALA A 104 -9.48 -1.96 -1.34
CA ALA A 104 -10.31 -1.52 -0.21
C ALA A 104 -10.96 -0.16 -0.53
N CYS A 105 -12.10 0.12 0.09
CA CYS A 105 -12.54 1.50 0.26
C CYS A 105 -11.54 2.20 1.20
N SER A 106 -10.78 3.15 0.64
CA SER A 106 -9.73 3.90 1.36
C SER A 106 -10.17 5.33 1.72
N SER A 107 -11.43 5.67 1.46
CA SER A 107 -11.99 6.99 1.79
C SER A 107 -12.18 7.11 3.30
N THR A 108 -11.45 8.02 3.94
CA THR A 108 -11.62 8.35 5.36
C THR A 108 -12.88 9.18 5.63
N THR A 109 -13.54 9.69 4.59
CA THR A 109 -14.76 10.49 4.68
C THR A 109 -16.02 9.68 4.37
N GLU A 110 -15.90 8.40 3.99
CA GLU A 110 -17.04 7.50 3.87
C GLU A 110 -17.65 7.24 5.25
N THR A 111 -18.97 7.38 5.36
CA THR A 111 -19.71 7.29 6.62
C THR A 111 -20.57 6.05 6.72
N ASN A 112 -20.71 5.28 5.63
CA ASN A 112 -21.51 4.06 5.61
C ASN A 112 -20.69 2.85 6.13
N PRO A 113 -20.99 2.31 7.32
CA PRO A 113 -20.29 1.14 7.86
C PRO A 113 -20.48 -0.13 7.03
N ASP A 114 -21.60 -0.27 6.30
CA ASP A 114 -21.88 -1.46 5.47
C ASP A 114 -20.93 -1.54 4.28
N VAL A 115 -20.51 -0.39 3.74
CA VAL A 115 -19.49 -0.32 2.69
C VAL A 115 -18.17 -0.90 3.19
N PHE A 116 -17.75 -0.53 4.40
CA PHE A 116 -16.52 -1.05 5.01
C PHE A 116 -16.65 -2.53 5.40
N SER A 117 -17.81 -2.94 5.93
CA SER A 117 -18.09 -4.34 6.26
C SER A 117 -18.00 -5.22 5.01
N LYS A 118 -18.63 -4.82 3.90
CA LYS A 118 -18.59 -5.57 2.63
C LYS A 118 -17.22 -5.52 1.96
N LEU A 119 -16.72 -4.31 1.67
CA LEU A 119 -15.60 -4.11 0.73
C LEU A 119 -14.23 -4.18 1.40
N ASN A 120 -14.13 -3.90 2.71
CA ASN A 120 -12.86 -4.00 3.42
C ASN A 120 -12.78 -5.31 4.20
N VAL A 121 -13.76 -5.60 5.07
CA VAL A 121 -13.68 -6.78 5.94
C VAL A 121 -14.06 -8.04 5.18
N GLY A 122 -15.28 -8.13 4.65
CA GLY A 122 -15.80 -9.31 3.96
C GLY A 122 -14.99 -9.72 2.74
N TYR A 123 -14.58 -8.77 1.90
CA TYR A 123 -13.73 -9.07 0.76
C TYR A 123 -12.34 -9.60 1.17
N SER A 124 -11.72 -9.03 2.21
CA SER A 124 -10.46 -9.54 2.76
C SER A 124 -10.61 -10.94 3.33
N GLN A 125 -11.72 -11.23 4.03
CA GLN A 125 -12.04 -12.54 4.59
C GLN A 125 -12.17 -13.60 3.48
N ALA A 126 -12.91 -13.31 2.41
CA ALA A 126 -13.07 -14.23 1.28
C ALA A 126 -11.74 -14.56 0.60
N LEU A 127 -10.85 -13.57 0.42
CA LEU A 127 -9.51 -13.78 -0.12
C LEU A 127 -8.62 -14.58 0.84
N TRP A 128 -8.68 -14.28 2.14
CA TRP A 128 -7.95 -15.02 3.17
C TRP A 128 -8.34 -16.49 3.17
N GLU A 129 -9.64 -16.79 3.19
CA GLU A 129 -10.18 -18.15 3.18
C GLU A 129 -9.72 -18.91 1.93
N TYR A 130 -9.82 -18.30 0.74
CA TYR A 130 -9.30 -18.89 -0.50
C TYR A 130 -7.79 -19.19 -0.41
N CYS A 131 -6.99 -18.23 0.09
CA CYS A 131 -5.55 -18.40 0.22
C CYS A 131 -5.19 -19.50 1.23
N ALA A 132 -5.90 -19.57 2.35
CA ALA A 132 -5.73 -20.60 3.38
C ALA A 132 -6.13 -21.99 2.86
N GLU A 133 -7.21 -22.09 2.07
CA GLU A 133 -7.64 -23.33 1.43
C GLU A 133 -6.65 -23.84 0.39
N GLN A 134 -6.14 -22.94 -0.46
CA GLN A 134 -5.26 -23.31 -1.58
C GLN A 134 -3.77 -23.32 -1.21
N ASN A 135 -3.45 -23.05 0.05
CA ASN A 135 -2.08 -22.95 0.55
C ASN A 135 -1.26 -21.92 -0.26
N ILE A 136 -1.78 -20.69 -0.37
CA ILE A 136 -1.20 -19.56 -1.11
C ILE A 136 -0.80 -18.47 -0.11
N PRO A 137 0.45 -17.97 -0.13
CA PRO A 137 0.85 -16.83 0.69
C PRO A 137 -0.01 -15.58 0.44
N PHE A 138 -0.26 -14.81 1.50
CA PHE A 138 -1.18 -13.66 1.47
C PHE A 138 -0.55 -12.40 2.07
N ILE A 139 -0.30 -11.38 1.26
CA ILE A 139 0.17 -10.07 1.74
C ILE A 139 -0.99 -9.10 1.57
N TYR A 140 -1.36 -8.34 2.60
CA TYR A 140 -2.47 -7.40 2.50
C TYR A 140 -2.15 -6.04 3.11
N ALA A 141 -2.85 -5.03 2.61
CA ALA A 141 -2.78 -3.66 3.10
C ALA A 141 -3.62 -3.47 4.37
N SER A 142 -2.95 -3.32 5.50
CA SER A 142 -3.50 -2.70 6.71
C SER A 142 -3.13 -1.20 6.72
N SER A 143 -3.21 -0.51 7.86
CA SER A 143 -2.91 0.93 7.91
C SER A 143 -2.46 1.39 9.29
N ALA A 144 -1.60 2.41 9.35
CA ALA A 144 -1.31 3.11 10.59
C ALA A 144 -2.54 3.80 11.23
N ALA A 145 -3.66 3.93 10.49
CA ALA A 145 -4.94 4.36 11.03
C ALA A 145 -5.50 3.40 12.09
N THR A 146 -5.04 2.14 12.14
CA THR A 146 -5.41 1.19 13.21
C THR A 146 -4.96 1.69 14.58
N TYR A 147 -3.86 2.45 14.65
CA TYR A 147 -3.27 2.94 15.90
C TYR A 147 -4.04 4.07 16.58
N GLY A 148 -5.08 4.61 15.93
CA GLY A 148 -5.86 5.70 16.49
C GLY A 148 -5.05 6.98 16.64
N ASP A 149 -5.15 7.65 17.78
CA ASP A 149 -4.40 8.89 18.06
C ASP A 149 -2.91 8.68 18.37
N GLY A 150 -2.43 7.42 18.38
CA GLY A 150 -1.03 7.09 18.60
C GLY A 150 -0.58 7.07 20.07
N LYS A 151 -1.45 7.39 21.04
CA LYS A 151 -1.07 7.44 22.47
C LYS A 151 -0.63 6.09 23.04
N LEU A 152 -1.07 4.98 22.43
CA LEU A 152 -0.70 3.61 22.83
C LEU A 152 0.54 3.08 22.09
N GLY A 153 1.25 3.96 21.38
CA GLY A 153 2.41 3.62 20.56
C GLY A 153 2.04 2.90 19.27
N PHE A 154 3.07 2.51 18.51
CA PHE A 154 2.94 1.96 17.15
C PHE A 154 3.42 0.51 17.07
N SER A 155 3.35 -0.27 18.16
CA SER A 155 3.72 -1.68 18.15
C SER A 155 2.91 -2.48 17.12
N ASP A 156 3.57 -3.19 16.23
CA ASP A 156 2.95 -4.13 15.28
C ASP A 156 2.89 -5.57 15.82
N LYS A 157 3.17 -5.75 17.11
CA LYS A 157 3.02 -7.04 17.79
C LYS A 157 1.55 -7.47 17.85
N LYS A 158 1.32 -8.77 17.70
CA LYS A 158 -0.03 -9.35 17.65
C LYS A 158 -0.77 -9.19 18.96
N GLU A 159 -0.06 -9.43 20.07
CA GLU A 159 -0.58 -9.28 21.42
C GLU A 159 -1.04 -7.86 21.72
N ASP A 160 -0.50 -6.85 21.04
CA ASP A 160 -0.89 -5.45 21.24
C ASP A 160 -2.13 -5.06 20.43
N CYS A 161 -2.51 -5.82 19.40
CA CYS A 161 -3.51 -5.42 18.41
C CYS A 161 -4.87 -5.03 19.02
N HIS A 162 -5.30 -5.73 20.07
CA HIS A 162 -6.60 -5.56 20.72
C HIS A 162 -6.76 -4.23 21.50
N LYS A 163 -5.66 -3.53 21.81
CA LYS A 163 -5.71 -2.30 22.62
C LYS A 163 -6.00 -1.05 21.80
N TYR A 164 -5.84 -1.11 20.48
CA TYR A 164 -5.92 0.07 19.63
C TYR A 164 -7.36 0.50 19.34
N ILE A 165 -7.57 1.82 19.24
CA ILE A 165 -8.88 2.44 19.02
C ILE A 165 -8.77 3.39 17.82
N PRO A 166 -9.16 2.95 16.61
CA PRO A 166 -9.10 3.77 15.41
C PRO A 166 -10.02 4.99 15.49
N LEU A 167 -9.62 6.09 14.85
CA LEU A 167 -10.37 7.35 14.90
C LEU A 167 -11.48 7.48 13.84
N ASN A 168 -11.54 6.57 12.87
CA ASN A 168 -12.51 6.61 11.77
C ASN A 168 -12.89 5.19 11.30
N LEU A 169 -13.97 5.10 10.51
CA LEU A 169 -14.49 3.80 10.03
C LEU A 169 -13.51 3.05 9.13
N TYR A 170 -12.68 3.76 8.37
CA TYR A 170 -11.63 3.15 7.56
C TYR A 170 -10.60 2.43 8.45
N GLY A 171 -10.02 3.12 9.43
CA GLY A 171 -9.08 2.55 10.39
C GLY A 171 -9.71 1.43 11.20
N LYS A 172 -10.99 1.57 11.58
CA LYS A 172 -11.77 0.51 12.24
C LYS A 172 -11.86 -0.73 11.36
N SER A 173 -12.21 -0.60 10.08
CA SER A 173 -12.33 -1.74 9.17
C SER A 173 -11.02 -2.51 8.98
N LYS A 174 -9.88 -1.81 8.96
CA LYS A 174 -8.55 -2.43 8.89
C LYS A 174 -8.23 -3.18 10.18
N LEU A 175 -8.52 -2.58 11.34
CA LEU A 175 -8.32 -3.24 12.63
C LEU A 175 -9.28 -4.43 12.82
N ASP A 176 -10.53 -4.32 12.38
CA ASP A 176 -11.52 -5.39 12.44
C ASP A 176 -11.03 -6.63 11.67
N PHE A 177 -10.44 -6.44 10.48
CA PHE A 177 -9.83 -7.53 9.72
C PHE A 177 -8.55 -8.07 10.39
N ASP A 178 -7.66 -7.21 10.88
CA ASP A 178 -6.45 -7.62 11.63
C ASP A 178 -6.84 -8.52 12.83
N LEU A 179 -7.84 -8.12 13.62
CA LEU A 179 -8.33 -8.87 14.77
C LEU A 179 -9.08 -10.15 14.38
N TRP A 180 -9.80 -10.14 13.26
CA TRP A 180 -10.45 -11.34 12.73
C TRP A 180 -9.40 -12.37 12.27
N ALA A 181 -8.36 -11.93 11.57
CA ALA A 181 -7.29 -12.79 11.06
C ALA A 181 -6.55 -13.52 12.20
N LEU A 182 -6.34 -12.85 13.34
CA LEU A 182 -5.74 -13.44 14.54
C LEU A 182 -6.57 -14.57 15.18
N LYS A 183 -7.87 -14.62 14.91
CA LYS A 183 -8.79 -15.64 15.47
C LYS A 183 -8.95 -16.86 14.58
N GLN A 184 -8.34 -16.87 13.39
CA GLN A 184 -8.51 -17.96 12.43
C GLN A 184 -7.60 -19.14 12.77
N GLU A 185 -8.17 -20.33 12.86
CA GLU A 185 -7.42 -21.58 13.01
C GLU A 185 -6.72 -21.97 11.70
N LYS A 186 -7.42 -21.79 10.57
CA LYS A 186 -6.88 -22.04 9.23
C LYS A 186 -6.39 -20.73 8.63
N THR A 187 -5.11 -20.67 8.31
CA THR A 187 -4.45 -19.46 7.78
C THR A 187 -3.68 -19.76 6.50
N PRO A 188 -3.39 -18.74 5.66
CA PRO A 188 -2.39 -18.86 4.61
C PRO A 188 -1.05 -19.37 5.17
N PRO A 189 -0.24 -20.13 4.42
CA PRO A 189 1.03 -20.68 4.90
C PRO A 189 2.03 -19.61 5.35
N THR A 190 1.87 -18.41 4.84
CA THR A 190 2.57 -17.20 5.26
C THR A 190 1.68 -16.02 4.94
N TRP A 191 1.54 -15.10 5.89
CA TRP A 191 0.82 -13.86 5.65
C TRP A 191 1.52 -12.66 6.29
N PHE A 192 1.38 -11.50 5.63
CA PHE A 192 1.87 -10.23 6.12
C PHE A 192 0.77 -9.17 6.04
N GLY A 193 0.38 -8.63 7.20
CA GLY A 193 -0.51 -7.46 7.29
C GLY A 193 0.31 -6.18 7.35
N LEU A 194 0.38 -5.45 6.24
CA LEU A 194 1.27 -4.30 6.10
C LEU A 194 0.56 -3.03 6.57
N ARG A 195 0.94 -2.51 7.74
CA ARG A 195 0.43 -1.24 8.28
C ARG A 195 1.16 -0.09 7.62
N TYR A 196 0.61 0.37 6.51
CA TYR A 196 1.15 1.51 5.77
C TYR A 196 0.98 2.81 6.56
N PHE A 197 2.08 3.54 6.69
CA PHE A 197 2.09 4.93 7.18
C PHE A 197 1.75 5.89 6.04
N ASN A 198 2.19 7.14 6.07
CA ASN A 198 1.77 8.14 5.09
C ASN A 198 2.49 7.97 3.76
N VAL A 199 1.93 7.11 2.91
CA VAL A 199 2.47 6.82 1.57
C VAL A 199 2.21 7.98 0.61
N PHE A 200 3.22 8.39 -0.15
CA PHE A 200 3.10 9.36 -1.25
C PHE A 200 3.93 8.94 -2.46
N GLY A 201 3.57 9.38 -3.67
CA GLY A 201 4.31 9.06 -4.90
C GLY A 201 3.45 8.87 -6.14
N GLN A 202 4.05 8.27 -7.18
CA GLN A 202 3.44 8.15 -8.51
C GLN A 202 2.11 7.37 -8.49
N PHE A 203 1.18 7.77 -9.38
CA PHE A 203 -0.14 7.18 -9.59
C PHE A 203 -1.19 7.48 -8.52
N GLU A 204 -1.01 8.47 -7.66
CA GLU A 204 -2.00 8.83 -6.64
C GLU A 204 -2.99 9.93 -7.03
N SER A 205 -2.87 10.55 -8.22
CA SER A 205 -3.68 11.71 -8.63
C SER A 205 -5.20 11.48 -8.60
N HIS A 206 -5.61 10.26 -8.95
CA HIS A 206 -7.02 9.84 -8.96
C HIS A 206 -7.67 9.78 -7.57
N LYS A 207 -6.88 9.85 -6.48
CA LYS A 207 -7.40 9.84 -5.11
C LYS A 207 -8.14 11.12 -4.73
N GLY A 208 -8.13 12.15 -5.58
CA GLY A 208 -8.83 13.40 -5.33
C GLY A 208 -8.39 14.03 -4.00
N GLY A 209 -9.33 14.32 -3.11
CA GLY A 209 -9.05 14.89 -1.79
C GLY A 209 -8.30 13.96 -0.81
N GLN A 210 -8.11 12.68 -1.15
CA GLN A 210 -7.35 11.71 -0.36
C GLN A 210 -5.91 11.52 -0.88
N ALA A 211 -5.48 12.29 -1.88
CA ALA A 211 -4.10 12.28 -2.36
C ALA A 211 -3.15 12.88 -1.29
N SER A 212 -1.85 12.60 -1.40
CA SER A 212 -0.86 13.08 -0.46
C SER A 212 -0.76 14.61 -0.46
N MET A 213 -0.27 15.16 0.66
CA MET A 213 0.08 16.58 0.72
C MET A 213 1.23 16.95 -0.22
N VAL A 214 2.02 15.99 -0.71
CA VAL A 214 3.01 16.26 -1.77
C VAL A 214 2.30 16.59 -3.07
N TYR A 215 1.31 15.79 -3.47
CA TYR A 215 0.48 16.07 -4.65
C TYR A 215 -0.33 17.36 -4.50
N HIS A 216 -0.99 17.56 -3.35
CA HIS A 216 -1.76 18.79 -3.11
C HIS A 216 -0.86 20.02 -3.00
N GLY A 217 0.27 19.92 -2.30
CA GLY A 217 1.24 21.00 -2.14
C GLY A 217 1.85 21.42 -3.48
N TYR A 218 2.21 20.45 -4.35
CA TYR A 218 2.65 20.74 -5.71
C TYR A 218 1.61 21.56 -6.48
N ASN A 219 0.35 21.12 -6.50
CA ASN A 219 -0.72 21.80 -7.22
C ASN A 219 -1.05 23.19 -6.64
N GLN A 220 -0.99 23.34 -5.31
CA GLN A 220 -1.20 24.63 -4.65
C GLN A 220 -0.05 25.61 -4.94
N ALA A 221 1.19 25.17 -4.75
CA ALA A 221 2.37 26.00 -5.00
C ALA A 221 2.45 26.46 -6.45
N THR A 222 2.22 25.57 -7.42
CA THR A 222 2.28 25.92 -8.85
C THR A 222 1.12 26.81 -9.30
N ARG A 223 -0.07 26.68 -8.70
CA ARG A 223 -1.25 27.47 -9.09
C ARG A 223 -1.35 28.82 -8.39
N THR A 224 -1.01 28.88 -7.11
CA THR A 224 -1.24 30.07 -6.27
C THR A 224 0.02 30.59 -5.59
N GLY A 225 1.17 29.93 -5.77
CA GLY A 225 2.43 30.32 -5.12
C GLY A 225 2.48 30.04 -3.62
N LYS A 226 1.50 29.30 -3.07
CA LYS A 226 1.34 29.07 -1.62
C LYS A 226 0.92 27.63 -1.35
N ILE A 227 1.33 27.08 -0.20
CA ILE A 227 0.82 25.81 0.33
C ILE A 227 0.01 26.10 1.59
N ARG A 228 -1.24 25.64 1.63
CA ARG A 228 -2.07 25.74 2.82
C ARG A 228 -1.92 24.52 3.71
N LEU A 229 -1.63 24.75 4.98
CA LEU A 229 -1.56 23.75 6.04
C LEU A 229 -2.64 24.03 7.09
N PHE A 230 -3.01 23.03 7.88
CA PHE A 230 -3.97 23.24 8.95
C PHE A 230 -3.33 23.87 10.17
N GLU A 231 -4.07 24.79 10.79
CA GLU A 231 -3.86 25.18 12.18
C GLU A 231 -3.93 23.93 13.09
N SER A 232 -3.21 23.99 14.20
CA SER A 232 -3.17 22.89 15.14
C SER A 232 -4.49 22.75 15.91
N ASN A 233 -5.00 21.52 15.97
CA ASN A 233 -6.13 21.17 16.84
C ASN A 233 -5.67 20.72 18.26
N SER A 234 -4.40 20.90 18.59
CA SER A 234 -3.80 20.43 19.84
C SER A 234 -2.84 21.47 20.39
N SER A 235 -2.86 21.68 21.71
CA SER A 235 -1.88 22.54 22.40
C SER A 235 -0.46 21.99 22.40
N LEU A 236 -0.26 20.72 22.00
CA LEU A 236 1.05 20.08 21.95
C LEU A 236 1.86 20.44 20.70
N TYR A 237 1.19 20.92 19.65
CA TYR A 237 1.80 21.22 18.36
C TYR A 237 1.44 22.65 17.96
N GLN A 238 2.42 23.39 17.44
CA GLN A 238 2.14 24.64 16.72
C GLN A 238 1.56 24.32 15.33
N ASP A 239 1.10 25.35 14.62
CA ASP A 239 0.52 25.18 13.29
C ASP A 239 1.53 24.57 12.32
N GLY A 240 1.12 23.51 11.60
CA GLY A 240 1.99 22.73 10.72
C GLY A 240 3.05 21.85 11.40
N GLU A 241 3.18 21.90 12.73
CA GLU A 241 4.19 21.13 13.49
C GLU A 241 3.71 19.72 13.90
N GLN A 242 2.53 19.31 13.45
CA GLN A 242 2.09 17.91 13.62
C GLN A 242 2.99 16.99 12.79
N LEU A 243 3.28 15.81 13.33
CA LEU A 243 4.33 14.92 12.83
C LEU A 243 3.73 13.72 12.12
N ARG A 244 4.33 13.32 11.00
CA ARG A 244 3.98 12.10 10.27
C ARG A 244 5.21 11.38 9.76
N ASP A 245 5.09 10.07 9.65
CA ASP A 245 6.07 9.23 8.98
C ASP A 245 5.68 9.11 7.50
N PHE A 246 6.34 9.93 6.68
CA PHE A 246 6.10 10.00 5.23
C PHE A 246 6.96 8.99 4.49
N VAL A 247 6.34 7.96 3.92
CA VAL A 247 7.04 6.89 3.18
C VAL A 247 6.81 7.02 1.69
N TYR A 248 7.89 6.92 0.91
CA TYR A 248 7.80 6.99 -0.54
C TYR A 248 7.33 5.65 -1.12
N VAL A 249 6.47 5.70 -2.14
CA VAL A 249 5.85 4.48 -2.70
C VAL A 249 6.89 3.48 -3.24
N ASP A 250 8.01 3.93 -3.80
CA ASP A 250 9.06 3.04 -4.31
C ASP A 250 9.71 2.22 -3.18
N ASP A 251 9.87 2.82 -1.99
CA ASP A 251 10.41 2.10 -0.82
C ASP A 251 9.42 1.06 -0.33
N LEU A 252 8.13 1.43 -0.28
CA LEU A 252 7.05 0.50 0.07
C LEU A 252 7.03 -0.69 -0.88
N VAL A 253 7.07 -0.45 -2.20
CA VAL A 253 7.11 -1.52 -3.22
C VAL A 253 8.34 -2.39 -3.05
N THR A 254 9.50 -1.80 -2.78
CA THR A 254 10.74 -2.57 -2.55
C THR A 254 10.62 -3.47 -1.33
N VAL A 255 10.06 -2.97 -0.23
CA VAL A 255 9.78 -3.79 0.97
C VAL A 255 8.78 -4.90 0.65
N THR A 256 7.68 -4.59 -0.03
CA THR A 256 6.69 -5.60 -0.45
C THR A 256 7.32 -6.70 -1.29
N MET A 257 8.18 -6.35 -2.26
CA MET A 257 8.84 -7.36 -3.10
C MET A 257 9.85 -8.22 -2.34
N LYS A 258 10.53 -7.68 -1.31
CA LYS A 258 11.36 -8.49 -0.40
C LYS A 258 10.52 -9.50 0.37
N LEU A 259 9.36 -9.09 0.89
CA LEU A 259 8.44 -10.00 1.58
C LEU A 259 7.87 -11.08 0.65
N VAL A 260 7.55 -10.72 -0.60
CA VAL A 260 7.18 -11.68 -1.66
C VAL A 260 8.29 -12.72 -1.84
N GLN A 261 9.54 -12.27 -2.01
CA GLN A 261 10.67 -13.17 -2.20
C GLN A 261 10.83 -14.14 -1.02
N MET A 262 10.68 -13.65 0.22
CA MET A 262 10.74 -14.50 1.42
C MET A 262 9.61 -15.55 1.43
N CYS A 263 8.37 -15.17 1.08
CA CYS A 263 7.25 -16.11 0.94
C CYS A 263 7.54 -17.21 -0.09
N LEU A 264 8.09 -16.85 -1.25
CA LEU A 264 8.39 -17.78 -2.33
C LEU A 264 9.56 -18.70 -1.97
N GLN A 265 10.62 -18.18 -1.37
CA GLN A 265 11.74 -18.97 -0.86
C GLN A 265 11.28 -19.99 0.17
N ARG A 266 10.38 -19.61 1.08
CA ARG A 266 9.81 -20.54 2.07
C ARG A 266 9.02 -21.69 1.45
N LYS A 267 8.35 -21.43 0.32
CA LYS A 267 7.60 -22.44 -0.45
C LYS A 267 8.53 -23.40 -1.20
N GLN A 268 9.70 -22.93 -1.65
CA GLN A 268 10.59 -23.68 -2.56
C GLN A 268 11.82 -24.31 -1.87
N SER A 269 12.31 -23.75 -0.77
CA SER A 269 13.60 -24.12 -0.16
C SER A 269 13.49 -25.12 1.00
N LYS A 270 14.49 -26.01 1.12
CA LYS A 270 14.73 -26.83 2.33
C LYS A 270 15.24 -25.98 3.51
N ASN A 271 16.01 -24.91 3.22
CA ASN A 271 16.44 -23.90 4.20
C ASN A 271 15.40 -22.79 4.23
N LYS A 272 14.39 -22.96 5.09
CA LYS A 272 13.27 -22.01 5.21
C LYS A 272 13.76 -20.68 5.81
N PRO A 273 13.42 -19.53 5.23
CA PRO A 273 13.62 -18.25 5.92
C PRO A 273 12.84 -18.26 7.23
N ASP A 274 13.44 -17.65 8.25
CA ASP A 274 12.88 -17.55 9.60
C ASP A 274 11.70 -16.58 9.63
N ILE A 275 10.56 -17.08 9.17
CA ILE A 275 9.26 -16.41 9.24
C ILE A 275 8.43 -17.18 10.27
N PRO A 276 7.82 -16.51 11.25
CA PRO A 276 6.92 -17.17 12.18
C PRO A 276 5.80 -17.94 11.45
N ASP A 277 5.51 -19.15 11.91
CA ASP A 277 4.55 -20.07 11.28
C ASP A 277 3.12 -19.52 11.20
N ASN A 278 2.83 -18.42 11.89
CA ASN A 278 1.50 -17.81 12.00
C ASN A 278 1.43 -16.38 11.44
N GLY A 279 2.32 -15.99 10.52
CA GLY A 279 2.34 -14.68 9.84
C GLY A 279 2.68 -13.48 10.76
N LEU A 280 2.68 -12.25 10.24
CA LEU A 280 3.05 -11.05 11.02
C LEU A 280 2.27 -9.82 10.57
N PHE A 281 2.00 -8.90 11.50
CA PHE A 281 1.77 -7.50 11.11
C PHE A 281 3.12 -6.80 11.03
N LEU A 282 3.27 -5.91 10.05
CA LEU A 282 4.50 -5.19 9.82
C LEU A 282 4.17 -3.72 9.59
N ASN A 283 4.76 -2.85 10.41
CA ASN A 283 4.82 -1.44 10.09
C ASN A 283 5.67 -1.22 8.84
N VAL A 284 5.11 -0.47 7.88
CA VAL A 284 5.84 -0.04 6.69
C VAL A 284 5.79 1.49 6.63
N GLY A 285 6.83 2.07 7.21
CA GLY A 285 7.17 3.49 7.22
C GLY A 285 8.68 3.66 7.24
N ARG A 286 9.18 4.87 7.47
CA ARG A 286 10.62 5.17 7.59
C ARG A 286 11.15 5.02 9.01
N GLY A 287 10.27 5.07 10.01
CA GLY A 287 10.66 5.19 11.42
C GLY A 287 11.20 6.58 11.77
N VAL A 288 10.88 7.58 10.94
CA VAL A 288 11.24 8.99 11.16
C VAL A 288 9.99 9.82 10.92
N ALA A 289 9.58 10.57 11.94
CA ALA A 289 8.45 11.49 11.83
C ALA A 289 8.95 12.90 11.53
N GLU A 290 8.33 13.55 10.56
CA GLU A 290 8.66 14.91 10.09
C GLU A 290 7.39 15.77 10.04
N THR A 291 7.53 17.08 10.11
CA THR A 291 6.39 18.00 10.23
C THR A 291 5.75 18.28 8.88
N TRP A 292 4.52 18.81 8.88
CA TRP A 292 3.91 19.31 7.66
C TRP A 292 4.64 20.54 7.11
N ASN A 293 5.21 21.37 7.98
CA ASN A 293 6.06 22.48 7.60
C ASN A 293 7.31 21.99 6.86
N ASP A 294 8.00 20.97 7.36
CA ASP A 294 9.15 20.38 6.69
C ASP A 294 8.79 19.74 5.35
N LEU A 295 7.62 19.12 5.25
CA LEU A 295 7.12 18.60 3.97
C LEU A 295 6.89 19.74 2.97
N ALA A 296 6.21 20.81 3.38
CA ALA A 296 5.90 21.96 2.53
C ALA A 296 7.18 22.66 2.03
N LYS A 297 8.18 22.85 2.91
CA LYS A 297 9.49 23.39 2.54
C LYS A 297 10.20 22.55 1.48
N LYS A 298 10.19 21.22 1.64
CA LYS A 298 10.77 20.29 0.64
C LYS A 298 10.05 20.35 -0.70
N ILE A 299 8.73 20.58 -0.71
CA ILE A 299 7.96 20.78 -1.95
C ILE A 299 8.37 22.09 -2.64
N PHE A 300 8.47 23.20 -1.90
CA PHE A 300 8.95 24.47 -2.45
C PHE A 300 10.37 24.37 -3.00
N SER A 301 11.27 23.73 -2.24
CA SER A 301 12.64 23.45 -2.66
C SER A 301 12.68 22.63 -3.96
N ALA A 302 11.89 21.55 -4.05
CA ALA A 302 11.81 20.72 -5.25
C ALA A 302 11.31 21.48 -6.49
N LEU A 303 10.47 22.51 -6.29
CA LEU A 303 9.95 23.39 -7.34
C LEU A 303 10.87 24.59 -7.65
N ALA A 304 11.95 24.79 -6.88
CA ALA A 304 12.75 26.00 -6.90
C ALA A 304 11.92 27.29 -6.73
N LEU A 305 10.92 27.24 -5.83
CA LEU A 305 10.05 28.36 -5.49
C LEU A 305 10.34 28.86 -4.06
N PRO A 306 10.15 30.16 -3.77
CA PRO A 306 10.26 30.67 -2.40
C PRO A 306 9.18 30.07 -1.51
N GLU A 307 9.53 29.83 -0.24
CA GLU A 307 8.60 29.29 0.74
C GLU A 307 7.43 30.26 1.00
N SER A 308 6.20 29.76 0.93
CA SER A 308 5.01 30.52 1.30
C SER A 308 3.93 29.58 1.87
N ILE A 309 3.84 29.52 3.20
CA ILE A 309 2.90 28.67 3.93
C ILE A 309 1.81 29.56 4.52
N GLU A 310 0.56 29.14 4.35
CA GLU A 310 -0.61 29.78 4.95
C GLU A 310 -1.33 28.76 5.83
N TYR A 311 -1.61 29.11 7.08
CA TYR A 311 -2.37 28.25 7.98
C TYR A 311 -3.86 28.56 7.87
N ILE A 312 -4.67 27.52 7.78
CA ILE A 312 -6.13 27.61 7.72
C ILE A 312 -6.77 26.76 8.82
N PRO A 313 -7.94 27.16 9.34
CA PRO A 313 -8.64 26.38 10.35
C PRO A 313 -8.88 24.93 9.89
N MET A 314 -8.61 23.97 10.78
CA MET A 314 -8.90 22.57 10.51
C MET A 314 -10.42 22.36 10.40
N PRO A 315 -10.92 21.70 9.33
CA PRO A 315 -12.34 21.40 9.21
C PRO A 315 -12.87 20.58 10.39
N VAL A 316 -14.01 20.99 10.94
CA VAL A 316 -14.62 20.36 12.14
C VAL A 316 -14.87 18.87 11.94
N ASN A 317 -15.24 18.46 10.73
CA ASN A 317 -15.54 17.06 10.40
C ASN A 317 -14.31 16.14 10.42
N ILE A 318 -13.09 16.68 10.30
CA ILE A 318 -11.84 15.89 10.38
C ILE A 318 -11.11 16.04 11.72
N MET A 319 -11.43 17.07 12.50
CA MET A 319 -10.70 17.43 13.72
C MET A 319 -10.58 16.29 14.73
N ASN A 320 -11.67 15.56 14.97
CA ASN A 320 -11.70 14.43 15.90
C ASN A 320 -11.13 13.13 15.30
N GLN A 321 -10.85 13.14 14.00
CA GLN A 321 -10.35 11.99 13.25
C GLN A 321 -8.88 12.13 12.85
N TYR A 322 -8.24 13.24 13.25
CA TYR A 322 -6.90 13.61 12.83
C TYR A 322 -5.82 13.08 13.78
N GLN A 323 -4.90 12.27 13.27
CA GLN A 323 -3.82 11.66 14.06
C GLN A 323 -2.65 12.64 14.23
N ASN A 324 -2.52 13.43 15.30
CA ASN A 324 -1.44 14.44 15.37
C ASN A 324 0.01 13.91 15.27
N TYR A 325 0.24 12.64 15.58
CA TYR A 325 1.55 12.00 15.52
C TYR A 325 1.45 10.58 14.97
N THR A 326 2.35 10.20 14.07
CA THR A 326 2.56 8.82 13.64
C THR A 326 4.05 8.57 13.38
N CYS A 327 4.62 7.49 13.91
CA CYS A 327 5.99 7.08 13.59
C CYS A 327 6.09 5.54 13.61
N ALA A 328 6.60 4.94 12.54
CA ALA A 328 6.69 3.49 12.45
C ALA A 328 7.75 2.93 13.40
N ASP A 329 7.37 1.98 14.26
CA ASP A 329 8.35 1.10 14.89
C ASP A 329 8.70 -0.02 13.90
N LEU A 330 9.93 0.01 13.38
CA LEU A 330 10.41 -0.95 12.37
C LEU A 330 11.02 -2.22 12.97
N THR A 331 11.00 -2.39 14.30
CA THR A 331 11.70 -3.48 14.99
C THR A 331 11.36 -4.85 14.40
N THR A 332 10.06 -5.16 14.23
CA THR A 332 9.60 -6.45 13.67
C THR A 332 9.99 -6.62 12.20
N LEU A 333 9.93 -5.56 11.39
CA LEU A 333 10.40 -5.60 10.01
C LEU A 333 11.91 -5.88 9.93
N ARG A 334 12.71 -5.25 10.80
CA ARG A 334 14.16 -5.45 10.84
C ARG A 334 14.54 -6.83 11.36
N SER A 335 13.81 -7.39 12.32
CA SER A 335 14.09 -8.74 12.85
C SER A 335 13.92 -9.84 11.80
N LEU A 336 13.09 -9.61 10.77
CA LEU A 336 12.96 -10.48 9.60
C LEU A 336 14.16 -10.42 8.64
N GLY A 337 15.16 -9.58 8.91
CA GLY A 337 16.30 -9.37 8.01
C GLY A 337 16.04 -8.39 6.88
N VAL A 338 14.88 -7.71 6.85
CA VAL A 338 14.58 -6.67 5.86
C VAL A 338 15.35 -5.39 6.20
N LYS A 339 16.58 -5.28 5.70
CA LYS A 339 17.49 -4.13 5.88
C LYS A 339 17.34 -3.07 4.78
N HIS A 340 16.11 -2.79 4.35
CA HIS A 340 15.84 -1.72 3.38
C HIS A 340 16.12 -0.34 3.99
N GLU A 341 17.05 0.42 3.42
CA GLU A 341 17.24 1.83 3.78
C GLU A 341 16.21 2.66 3.02
N PHE A 342 15.33 3.34 3.76
CA PHE A 342 14.28 4.13 3.15
C PHE A 342 14.83 5.48 2.67
N SER A 343 14.24 5.98 1.59
CA SER A 343 14.59 7.29 1.04
C SER A 343 14.36 8.41 2.05
N THR A 344 15.23 9.43 2.04
CA THR A 344 14.99 10.66 2.79
C THR A 344 13.78 11.40 2.22
N LEU A 345 13.09 12.21 3.04
CA LEU A 345 11.93 12.98 2.57
C LEU A 345 12.30 13.92 1.44
N ASP A 346 13.48 14.55 1.55
CA ASP A 346 13.98 15.50 0.54
C ASP A 346 14.15 14.83 -0.83
N PHE A 347 14.88 13.71 -0.86
CA PHE A 347 15.07 12.93 -2.10
C PHE A 347 13.74 12.45 -2.67
N ALA A 348 12.86 11.90 -1.83
CA ALA A 348 11.59 11.33 -2.27
C ALA A 348 10.61 12.40 -2.80
N VAL A 349 10.49 13.54 -2.12
CA VAL A 349 9.67 14.68 -2.58
C VAL A 349 10.22 15.23 -3.88
N ALA A 350 11.54 15.48 -3.95
CA ALA A 350 12.18 15.97 -5.17
C ALA A 350 11.96 15.01 -6.34
N LYS A 351 12.17 13.70 -6.13
CA LYS A 351 11.92 12.69 -7.16
C LYS A 351 10.46 12.71 -7.62
N TYR A 352 9.51 12.71 -6.70
CA TYR A 352 8.09 12.70 -7.06
C TYR A 352 7.68 13.95 -7.84
N VAL A 353 8.03 15.14 -7.33
CA VAL A 353 7.70 16.42 -7.95
C VAL A 353 8.37 16.54 -9.33
N GLN A 354 9.68 16.35 -9.41
CA GLN A 354 10.45 16.69 -10.62
C GLN A 354 10.37 15.61 -11.70
N LYS A 355 10.29 14.33 -11.33
CA LYS A 355 10.25 13.23 -12.32
C LYS A 355 8.84 12.85 -12.75
N HIS A 356 7.83 13.05 -11.89
CA HIS A 356 6.48 12.57 -12.18
C HIS A 356 5.47 13.71 -12.31
N LEU A 357 5.40 14.64 -11.35
CA LEU A 357 4.39 15.70 -11.41
C LEU A 357 4.68 16.75 -12.50
N MET A 358 5.92 17.22 -12.60
CA MET A 358 6.30 18.22 -13.60
C MET A 358 6.29 17.71 -15.05
N ARG A 359 6.34 16.39 -15.26
CA ARG A 359 6.42 15.79 -16.61
C ARG A 359 5.07 15.30 -17.15
N GLY A 360 3.99 15.45 -16.37
CA GLY A 360 2.75 14.69 -16.58
C GLY A 360 2.94 13.25 -16.08
N GLN A 361 1.94 12.73 -15.36
CA GLN A 361 2.05 11.44 -14.65
C GLN A 361 2.17 10.21 -15.57
#